data_AF-A0A0B0IGH6-F1
#
_entry.id   AF-A0A0B0IGH6-F1
#
_cell.length_a   1.000
_cell.length_b   1.000
_cell.length_c   1.000
_cell.angle_alpha   90.00
_cell.angle_beta   90.00
_cell.angle_gamma   90.00
#
_symmetry.space_group_name_H-M   'P 1'
#
loop_
_entity.id
_entity.type
_entity.pdbx_description
1 polymer ?
#
loop_
_entity_poly.entity_id
_entity_poly.type
_entity_poly.pdbx_seq_one_letter_code
_entity_poly.pdbx_strand_id
1 'polypeptide(L)'
;MESKIHKHLKTQSLYWLKAKMTDLCANEVKLFVHRKRFKADALGINLKRKEARIIEVKATRADFLRDDVLHSDYGYHQIVDYAYLMTPVGLLSIEEIPKGYGLLEMDEYDNITVKKKPVRNPKPLLTLETLIKRTGRAATNAVLYQELSKETKDKTDGAFSRGAAIHLISATCPACKKRKKYLIQVNQDEVPCQARGCKNIIPLSKARTHIITSYNKNFYKQINSLMNDKSKGATTDET
;
A
#
# COMPACT_ATOMS: atom_id res chain seq x y z
N MET A 1 -13.72 -1.08 5.51
CA MET A 1 -12.27 -1.36 5.50
C MET A 1 -12.04 -2.59 4.65
N GLU A 2 -10.99 -2.62 3.83
CA GLU A 2 -10.68 -3.81 2.99
C GLU A 2 -10.37 -5.03 3.88
N SER A 3 -10.90 -6.20 3.53
CA SER A 3 -10.67 -7.43 4.29
C SER A 3 -9.25 -7.97 4.08
N LYS A 4 -8.72 -8.73 5.05
CA LYS A 4 -7.41 -9.39 4.92
C LYS A 4 -7.34 -10.30 3.68
N ILE A 5 -8.42 -11.03 3.42
CA ILE A 5 -8.54 -11.93 2.25
C ILE A 5 -8.47 -11.15 0.94
N HIS A 6 -9.20 -10.04 0.82
CA HIS A 6 -9.15 -9.20 -0.38
C HIS A 6 -7.72 -8.68 -0.63
N LYS A 7 -7.07 -8.15 0.41
CA LYS A 7 -5.67 -7.70 0.30
C LYS A 7 -4.71 -8.82 -0.11
N HIS A 8 -4.91 -10.03 0.40
CA HIS A 8 -4.10 -11.20 0.04
C HIS A 8 -4.30 -11.59 -1.44
N LEU A 9 -5.54 -11.73 -1.88
CA LEU A 9 -5.89 -12.00 -3.28
C LEU A 9 -5.28 -10.97 -4.25
N LYS A 10 -5.26 -9.69 -3.87
CA LYS A 10 -4.58 -8.63 -4.65
C LYS A 10 -3.09 -8.89 -4.83
N THR A 11 -2.41 -9.26 -3.75
CA THR A 11 -1.00 -9.62 -3.81
C THR A 11 -0.78 -10.81 -4.74
N GLN A 12 -1.60 -11.86 -4.60
CA GLN A 12 -1.47 -13.06 -5.43
C GLN A 12 -1.80 -12.80 -6.91
N SER A 13 -2.77 -11.93 -7.19
CA SER A 13 -3.08 -11.48 -8.56
C SER A 13 -1.89 -10.80 -9.23
N LEU A 14 -1.09 -10.05 -8.48
CA LEU A 14 0.10 -9.38 -8.99
C LEU A 14 1.20 -10.38 -9.34
N TYR A 15 1.43 -11.39 -8.51
CA TYR A 15 2.41 -12.45 -8.76
C TYR A 15 2.03 -13.27 -10.01
N TRP A 16 0.75 -13.63 -10.11
CA TRP A 16 0.24 -14.31 -11.30
C TRP A 16 0.39 -13.47 -12.56
N LEU A 17 0.10 -12.16 -12.48
CA LEU A 17 0.33 -11.24 -13.59
C LEU A 17 1.80 -11.19 -13.95
N LYS A 18 2.72 -11.05 -12.98
CA LYS A 18 4.16 -10.94 -13.26
C LYS A 18 4.73 -12.18 -13.95
N ALA A 19 4.23 -13.37 -13.64
CA ALA A 19 4.61 -14.60 -14.34
C ALA A 19 4.19 -14.60 -15.83
N LYS A 20 3.18 -13.82 -16.21
CA LYS A 20 2.65 -13.74 -17.58
C LYS A 20 3.00 -12.44 -18.31
N MET A 21 3.17 -11.35 -17.57
CA MET A 21 3.40 -9.98 -18.01
C MET A 21 4.84 -9.61 -17.64
N THR A 22 5.70 -9.52 -18.65
CA THR A 22 7.14 -9.41 -18.43
C THR A 22 7.57 -8.02 -17.98
N ASP A 23 6.89 -6.97 -18.43
CA ASP A 23 7.43 -5.61 -18.41
C ASP A 23 6.98 -4.83 -17.16
N LEU A 24 5.68 -4.57 -17.01
CA LEU A 24 5.15 -3.77 -15.88
C LEU A 24 3.98 -4.48 -15.21
N CYS A 25 3.92 -4.40 -13.89
CA CYS A 25 2.80 -4.86 -13.09
C CYS A 25 2.62 -3.91 -11.89
N ALA A 26 1.38 -3.57 -11.54
CA ALA A 26 1.10 -2.77 -10.35
C ALA A 26 -0.29 -3.10 -9.78
N ASN A 27 -0.44 -2.88 -8.47
CA ASN A 27 -1.73 -2.94 -7.79
C ASN A 27 -2.38 -1.56 -7.68
N GLU A 28 -3.70 -1.55 -7.51
CA GLU A 28 -4.53 -0.35 -7.27
C GLU A 28 -4.35 0.75 -8.33
N VAL A 29 -4.30 0.35 -9.60
CA VAL A 29 -4.04 1.26 -10.71
C VAL A 29 -5.26 2.13 -11.00
N LYS A 30 -5.11 3.44 -10.82
CA LYS A 30 -6.16 4.43 -11.10
C LYS A 30 -6.27 4.71 -12.59
N LEU A 31 -7.43 4.41 -13.17
CA LEU A 31 -7.75 4.57 -14.59
C LEU A 31 -8.86 5.62 -14.76
N PHE A 32 -8.94 6.23 -15.94
CA PHE A 32 -9.90 7.28 -16.24
C PHE A 32 -10.48 7.08 -17.64
N VAL A 33 -11.80 6.93 -17.75
CA VAL A 33 -12.53 6.80 -19.02
C VAL A 33 -13.69 7.80 -19.00
N HIS A 34 -13.80 8.67 -20.00
CA HIS A 34 -14.84 9.72 -20.06
C HIS A 34 -15.04 10.48 -18.74
N ARG A 35 -13.94 10.88 -18.08
CA ARG A 35 -13.90 11.54 -16.76
C ARG A 35 -14.37 10.69 -15.56
N LYS A 36 -14.87 9.47 -15.78
CA LYS A 36 -15.11 8.49 -14.72
C LYS A 36 -13.80 7.87 -14.28
N ARG A 37 -13.63 7.70 -12.96
CA ARG A 37 -12.42 7.15 -12.34
C ARG A 37 -12.67 5.72 -11.90
N PHE A 38 -11.77 4.82 -12.30
CA PHE A 38 -11.76 3.41 -11.91
C PHE A 38 -10.47 3.10 -11.16
N LYS A 39 -10.47 2.03 -10.38
CA LYS A 39 -9.28 1.54 -9.70
C LYS A 39 -9.20 0.04 -9.92
N ALA A 40 -8.39 -0.37 -10.90
CA ALA A 40 -8.13 -1.78 -11.13
C ALA A 40 -7.31 -2.33 -9.96
N ASP A 41 -7.71 -3.48 -9.43
CA ASP A 41 -7.02 -4.11 -8.31
C ASP A 41 -5.59 -4.53 -8.67
N ALA A 42 -5.40 -5.13 -9.85
CA ALA A 42 -4.09 -5.36 -10.44
C ALA A 42 -4.10 -5.19 -11.96
N LEU A 43 -2.98 -4.68 -12.49
CA LEU A 43 -2.79 -4.47 -13.92
C LEU A 43 -1.38 -4.86 -14.33
N GLY A 44 -1.26 -5.66 -15.39
CA GLY A 44 0.02 -6.03 -15.99
C GLY A 44 0.10 -5.70 -17.49
N ILE A 45 1.31 -5.37 -17.95
CA ILE A 45 1.63 -4.97 -19.31
C ILE A 45 2.69 -5.91 -19.90
N ASN A 46 2.49 -6.32 -21.15
CA ASN A 46 3.50 -6.95 -21.98
C ASN A 46 3.77 -6.07 -23.23
N LEU A 47 4.93 -5.43 -23.27
CA LEU A 47 5.32 -4.52 -24.34
C LEU A 47 5.60 -5.27 -25.66
N LYS A 48 6.19 -6.47 -25.57
CA LYS A 48 6.49 -7.30 -26.75
C LYS A 48 5.22 -7.72 -27.49
N ARG A 49 4.20 -8.17 -26.76
CA ARG A 49 2.89 -8.58 -27.31
C ARG A 49 1.93 -7.42 -27.51
N LYS A 50 2.29 -6.21 -27.04
CA LYS A 50 1.44 -5.02 -27.04
C LYS A 50 0.07 -5.30 -26.43
N GLU A 51 0.04 -5.98 -25.29
CA GLU A 51 -1.18 -6.32 -24.58
C GLU A 51 -1.12 -5.88 -23.11
N ALA A 52 -2.29 -5.59 -22.56
CA ALA A 52 -2.48 -5.36 -21.14
C ALA A 52 -3.49 -6.37 -20.57
N ARG A 53 -3.38 -6.63 -19.26
CA ARG A 53 -4.33 -7.47 -18.52
C ARG A 53 -4.71 -6.79 -17.22
N ILE A 54 -6.01 -6.78 -16.91
CA ILE A 54 -6.53 -6.37 -15.60
C ILE A 54 -7.07 -7.60 -14.88
N ILE A 55 -6.82 -7.65 -13.57
CA ILE A 55 -7.49 -8.55 -12.65
C ILE A 55 -8.23 -7.70 -11.64
N GLU A 56 -9.53 -7.95 -11.50
CA GLU A 56 -10.38 -7.43 -10.43
C GLU A 56 -10.63 -8.57 -9.43
N VAL A 57 -10.44 -8.30 -8.15
CA VAL A 57 -10.54 -9.30 -7.08
C VAL A 57 -11.91 -9.20 -6.42
N LYS A 58 -12.57 -10.33 -6.17
CA LYS A 58 -13.79 -10.39 -5.36
C LYS A 58 -13.61 -11.40 -4.22
N ALA A 59 -13.57 -10.90 -3.00
CA ALA A 59 -13.36 -11.74 -1.81
C ALA A 59 -14.66 -12.35 -1.27
N THR A 60 -15.82 -11.76 -1.60
CA THR A 60 -17.13 -12.22 -1.16
C THR A 60 -18.18 -12.04 -2.24
N ARG A 61 -19.30 -12.75 -2.11
CA ARG A 61 -20.45 -12.65 -3.01
C ARG A 61 -20.99 -11.22 -3.10
N ALA A 62 -21.13 -10.56 -1.95
CA ALA A 62 -21.61 -9.19 -1.86
C ALA A 62 -20.64 -8.17 -2.50
N ASP A 63 -19.35 -8.50 -2.57
CA ASP A 63 -18.36 -7.67 -3.27
C ASP A 63 -18.56 -7.74 -4.79
N PHE A 64 -18.85 -8.93 -5.31
CA PHE A 64 -19.17 -9.13 -6.73
C PHE A 64 -20.47 -8.44 -7.12
N LEU A 65 -21.56 -8.67 -6.36
CA LEU A 65 -22.89 -8.16 -6.69
C LEU A 65 -23.03 -6.63 -6.63
N ARG A 66 -22.17 -5.94 -5.87
CA ARG A 66 -22.19 -4.47 -5.77
C ARG A 66 -21.35 -3.77 -6.83
N ASP A 67 -20.62 -4.51 -7.66
CA ASP A 67 -19.71 -3.93 -8.63
C ASP A 67 -20.39 -3.68 -9.99
N ASP A 68 -21.12 -2.57 -10.07
CA ASP A 68 -21.79 -2.13 -11.28
C ASP A 68 -20.83 -1.89 -12.47
N VAL A 69 -19.52 -1.73 -12.21
CA VAL A 69 -18.53 -1.52 -13.26
C VAL A 69 -18.44 -2.74 -14.17
N LEU A 70 -18.62 -3.95 -13.64
CA LEU A 70 -18.49 -5.20 -14.39
C LEU A 70 -19.47 -5.33 -15.56
N HIS A 71 -20.63 -4.68 -15.45
CA HIS A 71 -21.70 -4.73 -16.45
C HIS A 71 -21.85 -3.44 -17.26
N SER A 72 -21.03 -2.44 -16.97
CA SER A 72 -21.09 -1.14 -17.64
C SER A 72 -20.39 -1.12 -19.01
N ASP A 73 -20.78 -0.18 -19.87
CA ASP A 73 -20.13 0.09 -21.17
C ASP A 73 -18.65 0.52 -21.06
N TYR A 74 -18.18 0.77 -19.85
CA TYR A 74 -16.81 1.15 -19.51
C TYR A 74 -16.19 0.17 -18.51
N GLY A 75 -16.74 -1.06 -18.43
CA GLY A 75 -16.21 -2.12 -17.59
C GLY A 75 -14.79 -2.51 -17.97
N TYR A 76 -14.08 -3.20 -17.09
CA TYR A 76 -12.68 -3.58 -17.29
C TYR A 76 -12.43 -4.31 -18.62
N HIS A 77 -13.32 -5.20 -19.09
CA HIS A 77 -13.15 -5.82 -20.40
C HIS A 77 -13.17 -4.81 -21.57
N GLN A 78 -13.89 -3.70 -21.43
CA GLN A 78 -13.97 -2.65 -22.46
C GLN A 78 -12.69 -1.80 -22.51
N ILE A 79 -11.91 -1.72 -21.42
CA ILE A 79 -10.78 -0.78 -21.31
C ILE A 79 -9.40 -1.40 -21.56
N VAL A 80 -9.29 -2.73 -21.64
CA VAL A 80 -8.01 -3.47 -21.76
C VAL A 80 -8.18 -4.72 -22.64
N ASP A 81 -7.08 -5.25 -23.21
CA ASP A 81 -7.11 -6.47 -24.03
C ASP A 81 -7.73 -7.68 -23.32
N TYR A 82 -7.40 -7.92 -22.06
CA TYR A 82 -7.96 -9.02 -21.28
C TYR A 82 -8.33 -8.59 -19.86
N ALA A 83 -9.51 -8.99 -19.40
CA ALA A 83 -9.96 -8.77 -18.03
C ALA A 83 -10.27 -10.11 -17.36
N TYR A 84 -9.88 -10.25 -16.10
CA TYR A 84 -10.17 -11.41 -15.27
C TYR A 84 -10.86 -10.96 -13.99
N LEU A 85 -11.74 -11.84 -13.48
CA LEU A 85 -12.14 -11.85 -12.08
C LEU A 85 -11.29 -12.88 -11.35
N MET A 86 -10.80 -12.54 -10.17
CA MET A 86 -10.12 -13.48 -9.26
C MET A 86 -10.92 -13.62 -7.97
N THR A 87 -11.24 -14.86 -7.61
CA THR A 87 -12.02 -15.18 -6.42
C THR A 87 -11.44 -16.38 -5.66
N PRO A 88 -11.84 -16.60 -4.40
CA PRO A 88 -11.72 -17.91 -3.78
C PRO A 88 -12.44 -18.99 -4.61
N VAL A 89 -11.97 -20.24 -4.52
CA VAL A 89 -12.63 -21.41 -5.13
C VAL A 89 -14.10 -21.49 -4.72
N GLY A 90 -14.98 -21.70 -5.70
CA GLY A 90 -16.41 -21.93 -5.48
C GLY A 90 -17.24 -20.67 -5.19
N LEU A 91 -16.65 -19.47 -5.23
CA LEU A 91 -17.39 -18.24 -4.92
C LEU A 91 -18.39 -17.84 -6.04
N LEU A 92 -17.99 -18.03 -7.29
CA LEU A 92 -18.77 -17.67 -8.49
C LEU A 92 -18.84 -18.85 -9.43
N SER A 93 -20.00 -19.06 -10.06
CA SER A 93 -20.13 -20.01 -11.17
C SER A 93 -19.73 -19.36 -12.50
N ILE A 94 -19.39 -20.16 -13.51
CA ILE A 94 -18.89 -19.69 -14.81
C ILE A 94 -19.93 -18.86 -15.57
N GLU A 95 -21.20 -19.20 -15.35
CA GLU A 95 -22.39 -18.60 -15.97
C GLU A 95 -22.62 -17.17 -15.50
N GLU A 96 -22.15 -16.83 -14.30
CA GLU A 96 -22.27 -15.50 -13.70
C GLU A 96 -21.22 -14.53 -14.21
N ILE A 97 -20.13 -15.06 -14.76
CA ILE A 97 -18.98 -14.26 -15.17
C ILE A 97 -19.36 -13.45 -16.42
N PRO A 98 -19.28 -12.11 -16.37
CA PRO A 98 -19.69 -11.25 -17.48
C PRO A 98 -19.00 -11.63 -18.80
N LYS A 99 -19.67 -11.35 -19.91
CA LYS A 99 -19.15 -11.67 -21.24
C LYS A 99 -17.78 -11.02 -21.45
N GLY A 100 -16.82 -11.81 -21.95
CA GLY A 100 -15.46 -11.39 -22.23
C GLY A 100 -14.48 -11.53 -21.07
N TYR A 101 -14.97 -11.62 -19.82
CA TYR A 101 -14.12 -11.83 -18.65
C TYR A 101 -13.67 -13.28 -18.51
N GLY A 102 -12.44 -13.45 -18.02
CA GLY A 102 -11.94 -14.71 -17.49
C GLY A 102 -12.25 -14.86 -16.00
N LEU A 103 -12.15 -16.10 -15.50
CA LEU A 103 -12.28 -16.43 -14.08
C LEU A 103 -11.04 -17.16 -13.62
N LEU A 104 -10.42 -16.61 -12.58
CA LEU A 104 -9.33 -17.20 -11.81
C LEU A 104 -9.88 -17.60 -10.44
N GLU A 105 -9.65 -18.84 -10.05
CA GLU A 105 -9.94 -19.30 -8.69
C GLU A 105 -8.64 -19.55 -7.94
N MET A 106 -8.56 -19.06 -6.71
CA MET A 106 -7.45 -19.29 -5.80
C MET A 106 -7.92 -20.19 -4.66
N ASP A 107 -7.22 -21.29 -4.42
CA ASP A 107 -7.47 -22.18 -3.29
C ASP A 107 -6.84 -21.65 -1.99
N GLU A 108 -6.99 -22.40 -0.90
CA GLU A 108 -6.42 -22.06 0.41
C GLU A 108 -4.88 -22.15 0.48
N TYR A 109 -4.25 -22.74 -0.53
CA TYR A 109 -2.80 -22.90 -0.67
C TYR A 109 -2.20 -21.96 -1.71
N ASP A 110 -2.93 -20.91 -2.10
CA ASP A 110 -2.53 -19.90 -3.09
C ASP A 110 -2.32 -20.46 -4.52
N ASN A 111 -2.81 -21.67 -4.84
CA ASN A 111 -2.79 -22.17 -6.19
C ASN A 111 -3.89 -21.48 -7.01
N ILE A 112 -3.49 -20.83 -8.11
CA ILE A 112 -4.40 -20.11 -9.00
C ILE A 112 -4.71 -20.94 -10.23
N THR A 113 -5.97 -21.30 -10.41
CA THR A 113 -6.48 -22.05 -11.57
C THR A 113 -7.30 -21.14 -12.49
N VAL A 114 -7.19 -21.36 -13.81
CA VAL A 114 -8.00 -20.63 -14.81
C VAL A 114 -9.24 -21.45 -15.11
N LYS A 115 -10.39 -21.05 -14.55
CA LYS A 115 -11.69 -21.73 -14.78
C LYS A 115 -12.36 -21.31 -16.07
N LYS A 116 -12.22 -20.04 -16.44
CA LYS A 116 -12.73 -19.46 -17.68
C LYS A 116 -11.64 -18.60 -18.31
N LYS A 117 -11.30 -18.86 -19.57
CA LYS A 117 -10.37 -18.01 -20.33
C LYS A 117 -11.09 -16.72 -20.75
N PRO A 118 -10.45 -15.54 -20.63
CA PRO A 118 -11.04 -14.30 -21.12
C PRO A 118 -11.07 -14.29 -22.64
N VAL A 119 -11.93 -13.45 -23.20
CA VAL A 119 -11.92 -13.11 -24.62
C VAL A 119 -11.10 -11.84 -24.81
N ARG A 120 -10.27 -11.79 -25.85
CA ARG A 120 -9.52 -10.58 -26.17
C ARG A 120 -10.48 -9.48 -26.63
N ASN A 121 -10.39 -8.29 -26.04
CA ASN A 121 -11.01 -7.09 -26.60
C ASN A 121 -10.15 -6.55 -27.77
N PRO A 122 -10.69 -6.53 -29.01
CA PRO A 122 -9.93 -6.05 -30.16
C PRO A 122 -9.79 -4.51 -30.21
N LYS A 123 -10.64 -3.77 -29.49
CA LYS A 123 -10.65 -2.30 -29.49
C LYS A 123 -10.82 -1.75 -28.06
N PRO A 124 -9.78 -1.87 -27.20
CA PRO A 124 -9.81 -1.29 -25.86
C PRO A 124 -10.05 0.22 -25.88
N LEU A 125 -10.90 0.72 -24.98
CA LEU A 125 -11.19 2.16 -24.82
C LEU A 125 -9.95 2.96 -24.38
N LEU A 126 -8.99 2.32 -23.70
CA LEU A 126 -7.73 2.94 -23.30
C LEU A 126 -6.59 2.44 -24.17
N THR A 127 -5.72 3.38 -24.58
CA THR A 127 -4.51 3.05 -25.32
C THR A 127 -3.48 2.37 -24.41
N LEU A 128 -2.65 1.49 -24.98
CA LEU A 128 -1.56 0.84 -24.26
C LEU A 128 -0.63 1.86 -23.59
N GLU A 129 -0.33 2.97 -24.26
CA GLU A 129 0.48 4.07 -23.69
C GLU A 129 -0.15 4.66 -22.42
N THR A 130 -1.46 4.87 -22.44
CA THR A 130 -2.19 5.33 -21.25
C THR A 130 -2.05 4.34 -20.10
N LEU A 131 -2.21 3.04 -20.39
CA LEU A 131 -2.09 1.98 -19.39
C LEU A 131 -0.66 1.90 -18.84
N ILE A 132 0.38 1.98 -19.69
CA ILE A 132 1.79 2.04 -19.28
C ILE A 132 2.02 3.21 -18.32
N LYS A 133 1.59 4.42 -18.69
CA LYS A 133 1.76 5.63 -17.88
C LYS A 133 1.11 5.50 -16.51
N ARG A 134 -0.11 4.96 -16.44
CA ARG A 134 -0.85 4.77 -15.18
C ARG A 134 -0.25 3.67 -14.32
N THR A 135 0.14 2.55 -14.93
CA THR A 135 0.76 1.41 -14.24
C THR A 135 2.13 1.79 -13.69
N GLY A 136 2.98 2.44 -14.50
CA GLY A 136 4.28 2.94 -14.07
C GLY A 136 4.16 3.91 -12.89
N ARG A 137 3.21 4.85 -12.94
CA ARG A 137 2.94 5.76 -11.81
C ARG A 137 2.49 5.02 -10.55
N ALA A 138 1.63 4.01 -10.68
CA ALA A 138 1.18 3.21 -9.53
C ALA A 138 2.36 2.43 -8.91
N ALA A 139 3.18 1.78 -9.73
CA ALA A 139 4.37 1.05 -9.29
C ALA A 139 5.39 1.96 -8.60
N THR A 140 5.75 3.09 -9.21
CA THR A 140 6.73 4.01 -8.61
C THR A 140 6.23 4.64 -7.32
N ASN A 141 4.94 5.02 -7.27
CA ASN A 141 4.33 5.49 -6.03
C ASN A 141 4.38 4.42 -4.95
N ALA A 142 4.05 3.16 -5.26
CA ALA A 142 4.08 2.07 -4.29
C ALA A 142 5.49 1.93 -3.68
N VAL A 143 6.54 1.95 -4.51
CA VAL A 143 7.93 1.91 -4.02
C VAL A 143 8.27 3.14 -3.19
N LEU A 144 8.02 4.35 -3.70
CA LEU A 144 8.36 5.60 -2.99
C LEU A 144 7.65 5.69 -1.64
N TYR A 145 6.36 5.34 -1.57
CA TYR A 145 5.61 5.37 -0.32
C TYR A 145 5.98 4.21 0.61
N GLN A 146 6.33 3.04 0.10
CA GLN A 146 6.86 1.95 0.93
C GLN A 146 8.20 2.32 1.56
N GLU A 147 9.14 2.89 0.79
CA GLU A 147 10.42 3.36 1.32
C GLU A 147 10.22 4.49 2.33
N LEU A 148 9.38 5.47 2.02
CA LEU A 148 9.00 6.51 2.99
C LEU A 148 8.38 5.91 4.25
N SER A 149 7.48 4.93 4.11
CA SER A 149 6.85 4.25 5.25
C SER A 149 7.87 3.48 6.07
N LYS A 150 8.86 2.81 5.48
CA LYS A 150 9.93 2.14 6.26
C LYS A 150 10.70 3.14 7.12
N GLU A 151 10.93 4.36 6.61
CA GLU A 151 11.59 5.43 7.36
C GLU A 151 10.71 6.03 8.47
N THR A 152 9.39 6.13 8.24
CA THR A 152 8.48 6.92 9.07
C THR A 152 7.39 6.13 9.81
N LYS A 153 7.33 4.80 9.66
CA LYS A 153 6.28 3.97 10.26
C LYS A 153 6.31 4.05 11.79
N ASP A 154 5.18 4.46 12.34
CA ASP A 154 4.89 4.31 13.77
C ASP A 154 4.79 2.82 14.11
N LYS A 155 5.63 2.34 15.03
CA LYS A 155 5.50 0.97 15.55
C LYS A 155 4.44 0.85 16.65
N THR A 156 4.02 1.97 17.23
CA THR A 156 3.03 2.00 18.31
C THR A 156 1.59 2.11 17.80
N ASP A 157 1.41 2.24 16.48
CA ASP A 157 0.12 2.43 15.82
C ASP A 157 -0.73 3.54 16.47
N GLY A 158 -0.05 4.62 16.91
CA GLY A 158 -0.70 5.75 17.56
C GLY A 158 -1.22 5.50 18.99
N ALA A 159 -0.86 4.39 19.64
CA ALA A 159 -1.36 4.02 20.99
C ALA A 159 -1.22 5.14 22.03
N PHE A 160 -0.21 6.00 21.89
CA PHE A 160 0.08 7.09 22.85
C PHE A 160 -0.15 8.49 22.27
N SER A 161 -0.86 8.60 21.15
CA SER A 161 -1.04 9.86 20.43
C SER A 161 -1.97 10.86 21.10
N ARG A 162 -3.01 10.40 21.81
CA ARG A 162 -3.96 11.28 22.48
C ARG A 162 -3.29 12.02 23.64
N GLY A 163 -3.30 13.35 23.59
CA GLY A 163 -2.66 14.20 24.60
C GLY A 163 -1.14 14.11 24.58
N ALA A 164 -0.54 13.92 23.40
CA ALA A 164 0.90 13.86 23.25
C ALA A 164 1.58 15.12 23.80
N ALA A 165 2.67 14.93 24.52
CA ALA A 165 3.55 16.01 25.00
C ALA A 165 4.90 15.98 24.29
N ILE A 166 5.27 14.84 23.69
CA ILE A 166 6.53 14.62 23.00
C ILE A 166 6.24 13.93 21.67
N HIS A 167 6.91 14.37 20.61
CA HIS A 167 6.93 13.70 19.32
C HIS A 167 8.30 13.13 19.03
N LEU A 168 8.35 11.88 18.58
CA LEU A 168 9.48 11.36 17.83
C LEU A 168 9.27 11.74 16.37
N ILE A 169 10.08 12.65 15.85
CA ILE A 169 10.02 13.09 14.46
C ILE A 169 11.22 12.59 13.67
N SER A 170 11.09 12.49 12.35
CA SER A 170 12.20 12.47 11.41
C SER A 170 12.34 13.84 10.76
N ALA A 171 13.54 14.41 10.78
CA ALA A 171 13.84 15.69 10.11
C ALA A 171 15.15 15.62 9.33
N THR A 172 15.20 16.34 8.21
CA THR A 172 16.40 16.47 7.37
C THR A 172 17.09 17.79 7.66
N CYS A 173 18.38 17.75 8.02
CA CYS A 173 19.15 18.98 8.25
C CYS A 173 19.39 19.72 6.92
N PRO A 174 19.10 21.04 6.83
CA PRO A 174 19.27 21.79 5.58
C PRO A 174 20.73 21.92 5.15
N ALA A 175 21.67 21.88 6.10
CA ALA A 175 23.09 22.06 5.83
C ALA A 175 23.78 20.77 5.37
N CYS A 176 23.72 19.70 6.16
CA CYS A 176 24.41 18.45 5.82
C CYS A 176 23.55 17.45 5.05
N LYS A 177 22.27 17.75 4.81
CA LYS A 177 21.27 16.90 4.13
C LYS A 177 21.06 15.51 4.74
N LYS A 178 21.64 15.23 5.91
CA LYS A 178 21.41 13.99 6.65
C LYS A 178 20.06 14.04 7.37
N ARG A 179 19.29 12.96 7.23
CA ARG A 179 18.02 12.74 7.94
C ARG A 179 18.27 11.93 9.21
N LYS A 180 17.73 12.39 10.33
CA LYS A 180 17.85 11.74 11.66
C LYS A 180 16.51 11.79 12.40
N LYS A 181 16.40 11.03 13.49
CA LYS A 181 15.23 11.02 14.37
C LYS A 181 15.50 11.91 15.57
N TYR A 182 14.49 12.67 16.00
CA TYR A 182 14.59 13.62 17.10
C TYR A 182 13.38 13.47 18.01
N LEU A 183 13.62 13.50 19.33
CA LEU A 183 12.55 13.70 20.30
C LEU A 183 12.39 15.20 20.52
N ILE A 184 11.19 15.71 20.32
CA ILE A 184 10.87 17.12 20.46
C ILE A 184 9.61 17.30 21.31
N GLN A 185 9.48 18.46 21.95
CA GLN A 185 8.22 18.85 22.58
C GLN A 185 7.19 19.25 21.50
N VAL A 186 5.90 19.16 21.85
CA VAL A 186 4.84 19.76 21.02
C VAL A 186 5.12 21.27 20.91
N ASN A 187 5.10 21.81 19.69
CA ASN A 187 5.41 23.20 19.37
C ASN A 187 6.88 23.63 19.56
N GLN A 188 7.82 22.69 19.64
CA GLN A 188 9.24 23.05 19.56
C GLN A 188 9.59 23.52 18.15
N ASP A 189 10.20 24.70 18.03
CA ASP A 189 10.49 25.33 16.74
C ASP A 189 11.83 24.90 16.12
N GLU A 190 12.78 24.46 16.94
CA GLU A 190 14.15 24.20 16.51
C GLU A 190 14.77 22.97 17.19
N VAL A 191 15.68 22.27 16.51
CA VAL A 191 16.45 21.16 17.09
C VAL A 191 17.90 21.15 16.58
N PRO A 192 18.90 20.89 17.43
CA PRO A 192 20.28 20.74 16.96
C PRO A 192 20.45 19.46 16.13
N CYS A 193 21.18 19.55 15.02
CA CYS A 193 21.46 18.39 14.16
C CYS A 193 22.29 17.33 14.90
N GLN A 194 21.85 16.07 14.88
CA GLN A 194 22.55 14.95 15.51
C GLN A 194 23.55 14.23 14.57
N ALA A 195 23.78 14.76 13.37
CA ALA A 195 24.74 14.17 12.45
C ALA A 195 26.18 14.46 12.92
N ARG A 196 27.04 13.43 12.94
CA ARG A 196 28.47 13.57 13.29
C ARG A 196 29.11 14.72 12.51
N GLY A 197 29.69 15.69 13.24
CA GLY A 197 30.37 16.86 12.70
C GLY A 197 29.46 18.04 12.29
N CYS A 198 28.15 17.89 12.28
CA CYS A 198 27.22 18.97 11.95
C CYS A 198 26.69 19.61 13.25
N LYS A 199 26.94 20.91 13.43
CA LYS A 199 26.49 21.68 14.61
C LYS A 199 25.33 22.63 14.31
N ASN A 200 24.72 22.51 13.13
CA ASN A 200 23.67 23.44 12.72
C ASN A 200 22.35 23.18 13.43
N ILE A 201 21.63 24.28 13.70
CA ILE A 201 20.27 24.26 14.19
C ILE A 201 19.31 24.05 13.02
N ILE A 202 18.32 23.17 13.21
CA ILE A 202 17.31 22.83 12.22
C ILE A 202 16.01 23.57 12.60
N PRO A 203 15.57 24.57 11.83
CA PRO A 203 14.26 25.18 12.03
C PRO A 203 13.16 24.21 11.57
N LEU A 204 12.38 23.68 12.51
CA LEU A 204 11.39 22.64 12.30
C LEU A 204 10.20 23.11 11.46
N SER A 205 9.86 24.41 11.52
CA SER A 205 8.82 25.03 10.67
C SER A 205 9.18 25.03 9.17
N LYS A 206 10.48 25.04 8.85
CA LYS A 206 11.00 25.03 7.46
C LYS A 206 11.52 23.65 7.04
N ALA A 207 11.81 22.77 8.01
CA ALA A 207 12.29 21.44 7.74
C ALA A 207 11.15 20.52 7.29
N ARG A 208 11.45 19.57 6.40
CA ARG A 208 10.52 18.48 6.09
C ARG A 208 10.48 17.51 7.27
N THR A 209 9.60 17.79 8.22
CA THR A 209 9.38 16.98 9.42
C THR A 209 8.33 15.91 9.14
N HIS A 210 8.52 14.73 9.73
CA HIS A 210 7.54 13.65 9.74
C HIS A 210 7.40 13.14 11.17
N ILE A 211 6.20 13.23 11.74
CA ILE A 211 5.91 12.64 13.05
C ILE A 211 5.87 11.13 12.88
N ILE A 212 6.76 10.41 13.57
CA ILE A 212 6.83 8.95 13.57
C ILE A 212 5.92 8.40 14.66
N THR A 213 6.11 8.85 15.89
CA THR A 213 5.35 8.40 17.06
C THR A 213 5.10 9.59 17.97
N SER A 214 3.98 9.58 18.68
CA SER A 214 3.62 10.59 19.65
C SER A 214 3.46 9.94 21.03
N TYR A 215 4.01 10.57 22.07
CA TYR A 215 3.99 10.04 23.42
C TYR A 215 3.27 11.00 24.37
N ASN A 216 2.35 10.48 25.17
CA ASN A 216 1.61 11.23 26.17
C ASN A 216 2.23 11.08 27.58
N LYS A 217 1.70 11.85 28.54
CA LYS A 217 2.19 11.83 29.93
C LYS A 217 2.04 10.48 30.61
N ASN A 218 1.04 9.67 30.24
CA ASN A 218 0.81 8.36 30.85
C ASN A 218 1.92 7.37 30.48
N PHE A 219 2.34 7.36 29.22
CA PHE A 219 3.48 6.57 28.77
C PHE A 219 4.75 6.93 29.55
N TYR A 220 5.00 8.22 29.76
CA TYR A 220 6.15 8.68 30.56
C TYR A 220 6.10 8.18 32.01
N LYS A 221 4.93 8.25 32.66
CA LYS A 221 4.75 7.72 34.03
C LYS A 221 5.02 6.21 34.10
N GLN A 222 4.56 5.44 33.12
CA GLN A 222 4.79 4.00 33.05
C GLN A 222 6.29 3.68 32.92
N ILE A 223 7.01 4.39 32.04
CA ILE A 223 8.47 4.23 31.92
C ILE A 223 9.18 4.52 33.24
N ASN A 224 8.84 5.64 33.90
CA ASN A 224 9.49 6.01 35.15
C ASN A 224 9.23 4.99 36.27
N SER A 225 8.02 4.43 36.36
CA SER A 225 7.72 3.34 37.29
C SER A 225 8.64 2.15 37.05
N LEU A 226 8.73 1.68 35.81
CA LEU A 226 9.55 0.53 35.41
C LEU A 226 11.06 0.76 35.64
N MET A 227 11.55 1.99 35.48
CA MET A 227 12.95 2.34 35.76
C MET A 227 13.25 2.36 37.25
N ASN A 228 12.31 2.86 38.07
CA ASN A 228 12.46 2.95 39.52
C ASN A 228 12.25 1.60 40.23
N ASP A 229 11.50 0.68 39.65
CA ASP A 229 11.33 -0.67 40.21
C ASP A 229 12.62 -1.51 40.08
N LYS A 230 13.39 -1.30 38.99
CA LYS A 230 14.68 -1.99 38.79
C LYS A 230 15.77 -1.56 39.78
N SER A 231 15.74 -0.33 40.28
CA SER A 231 16.74 0.14 41.24
C SER A 231 16.53 -0.44 42.65
N LYS A 232 15.37 -1.02 42.95
CA LYS A 232 15.07 -1.63 44.26
C LYS A 232 15.40 -3.12 44.35
N GLY A 233 15.53 -3.82 43.22
CA GLY A 233 15.78 -5.26 43.17
C GLY A 233 17.25 -5.69 43.07
N ALA A 234 18.20 -4.74 43.02
CA ALA A 234 19.62 -5.03 42.82
C ALA A 234 20.44 -5.06 44.13
N THR A 235 19.79 -5.03 45.29
CA THR A 235 20.45 -4.78 46.59
C THR A 235 20.49 -5.98 47.55
N THR A 236 20.21 -7.21 47.12
CA THR A 236 19.98 -8.32 48.08
C THR A 236 20.80 -9.61 47.90
N ASP A 237 21.81 -9.69 47.04
CA ASP A 237 22.63 -10.92 46.89
C ASP A 237 24.15 -10.70 47.08
N GLU A 238 24.54 -10.05 48.17
CA GLU A 238 25.91 -10.14 48.71
C GLU A 238 25.87 -10.48 50.21
N THR A 239 25.67 -11.76 50.51
CA THR A 239 26.10 -12.41 51.76
C THR A 239 26.41 -13.87 51.51
#